data_AF-A0A7J4QPV7-F1
#
_entry.id   AF-A0A7J4QPV7-F1
#
_cell.length_a   1.000
_cell.length_b   1.000
_cell.length_c   1.000
_cell.angle_alpha   90.00
_cell.angle_beta   90.00
_cell.angle_gamma   90.00
#
_symmetry.space_group_name_H-M   'P 1'
#
loop_
_entity.id
_entity.type
_entity.pdbx_description
1 polymer ?
#
loop_
_entity_poly.entity_id
_entity_poly.type
_entity_poly.pdbx_seq_one_letter_code
_entity_poly.pdbx_strand_id
1 'polypeptide(L)'
;MADKNWLGADLIFDLDGDHLPGVTDRDFPGMLEVIHEQAWSLWNDFLEPEFGFQEKFLQVTFSGHRGFHLHYRDPALFHLDSEARREMVSYIRGEGVDVKGGLARYHDLSSEGWTRRLRDGMGGMITKLQSIATKDDGYTRELKSLHEGLKSQSQREGRKSTKGQGSIEQLASIVNHPDRARRLREGNFGVLEKHQSLFLDLLKTDTSVVLGSAGETDEVVTIDVRRQIRWPTSLHGKSGMRVSEFPLSRLDPDGSNPYSPLNEALALSTQDLLRVEMIVDDSISQFGDTVYDKQTGDQFEIHEAGATFLVLKGWAKVVS
;
A
#
# COMPACT_ATOMS: atom_id res chain seq x y z
N MET A 1 -29.48 18.82 -3.00
CA MET A 1 -28.93 17.55 -2.44
C MET A 1 -29.88 16.95 -1.41
N ALA A 2 -30.51 17.74 -0.54
CA ALA A 2 -31.61 17.28 0.30
C ALA A 2 -32.71 16.56 -0.52
N ASP A 3 -32.97 17.04 -1.75
CA ASP A 3 -33.96 16.48 -2.68
C ASP A 3 -33.66 15.05 -3.15
N LYS A 4 -32.40 14.60 -3.04
CA LYS A 4 -31.99 13.23 -3.42
C LYS A 4 -32.30 12.19 -2.35
N ASN A 5 -32.68 12.64 -1.14
CA ASN A 5 -33.07 11.78 -0.01
C ASN A 5 -32.05 10.65 0.25
N TRP A 6 -30.80 11.02 0.54
CA TRP A 6 -29.67 10.10 0.69
C TRP A 6 -29.95 9.01 1.73
N LEU A 7 -29.86 7.74 1.32
CA LEU A 7 -30.26 6.57 2.12
C LEU A 7 -29.08 5.85 2.79
N GLY A 8 -27.85 6.24 2.47
CA GLY A 8 -26.63 5.55 2.89
C GLY A 8 -25.63 5.42 1.75
N ALA A 9 -24.47 4.86 2.06
CA ALA A 9 -23.44 4.55 1.07
C ALA A 9 -22.64 3.32 1.46
N ASP A 10 -22.17 2.58 0.45
CA ASP A 10 -21.17 1.52 0.61
C ASP A 10 -19.93 2.06 1.32
N LEU A 11 -19.25 1.20 2.08
CA LEU A 11 -17.90 1.49 2.60
C LEU A 11 -16.88 1.02 1.58
N ILE A 12 -15.96 1.90 1.19
CA ILE A 12 -15.06 1.66 0.06
C ILE A 12 -13.66 2.01 0.51
N PHE A 13 -12.71 1.13 0.23
CA PHE A 13 -11.28 1.38 0.36
C PHE A 13 -10.67 1.37 -1.04
N ASP A 14 -9.86 2.38 -1.38
CA ASP A 14 -9.28 2.63 -2.70
C ASP A 14 -7.76 2.74 -2.62
N LEU A 15 -7.09 1.61 -2.79
CA LEU A 15 -5.65 1.52 -2.74
C LEU A 15 -5.06 1.93 -4.10
N ASP A 16 -4.44 3.11 -4.17
CA ASP A 16 -3.77 3.64 -5.36
C ASP A 16 -2.24 3.67 -5.17
N GLY A 17 -1.49 3.19 -6.18
CA GLY A 17 -0.03 3.09 -6.17
C GLY A 17 0.73 4.42 -6.26
N ASP A 18 0.05 5.55 -6.54
CA ASP A 18 0.68 6.85 -6.84
C ASP A 18 1.55 7.46 -5.74
N HIS A 19 1.37 7.04 -4.49
CA HIS A 19 2.04 7.63 -3.33
C HIS A 19 2.90 6.63 -2.55
N LEU A 20 3.11 5.44 -3.11
CA LEU A 20 3.90 4.39 -2.48
C LEU A 20 5.40 4.75 -2.41
N PRO A 21 6.03 4.77 -1.22
CA PRO A 21 7.44 5.07 -1.02
C PRO A 21 8.30 4.05 -1.75
N GLY A 22 9.28 4.56 -2.50
CA GLY A 22 10.17 3.71 -3.28
C GLY A 22 9.53 3.04 -4.50
N VAL A 23 8.29 3.40 -4.83
CA VAL A 23 7.59 2.96 -6.04
C VAL A 23 7.44 4.15 -6.97
N THR A 24 7.76 3.95 -8.24
CA THR A 24 7.60 4.95 -9.29
C THR A 24 6.46 4.53 -10.20
N ASP A 25 5.59 5.47 -10.60
CA ASP A 25 4.54 5.17 -11.60
C ASP A 25 5.14 4.73 -12.95
N ARG A 26 6.45 4.99 -13.15
CA ARG A 26 7.20 4.52 -14.31
C ARG A 26 7.51 3.02 -14.30
N ASP A 27 7.53 2.39 -13.13
CA ASP A 27 7.66 0.94 -12.97
C ASP A 27 6.27 0.36 -12.67
N PHE A 28 5.48 0.22 -13.73
CA PHE A 28 4.10 -0.22 -13.62
C PHE A 28 3.95 -1.64 -13.00
N PRO A 29 4.70 -2.68 -13.41
CA PRO A 29 4.59 -3.99 -12.79
C PRO A 29 5.01 -3.97 -11.31
N GLY A 30 6.15 -3.35 -10.97
CA GLY A 30 6.61 -3.29 -9.57
C GLY A 30 5.64 -2.54 -8.66
N MET A 31 5.01 -1.46 -9.17
CA MET A 31 3.95 -0.76 -8.44
C MET A 31 2.71 -1.64 -8.20
N LEU A 32 2.30 -2.44 -9.19
CA LEU A 32 1.16 -3.34 -9.04
C LEU A 32 1.42 -4.45 -8.02
N GLU A 33 2.64 -4.97 -7.93
CA GLU A 33 3.02 -5.96 -6.91
C GLU A 33 2.82 -5.38 -5.50
N VAL A 34 3.38 -4.20 -5.23
CA VAL A 34 3.29 -3.57 -3.91
C VAL A 34 1.85 -3.23 -3.53
N ILE A 35 1.05 -2.68 -4.46
CA ILE A 35 -0.35 -2.33 -4.15
C ILE A 35 -1.25 -3.56 -3.98
N HIS A 36 -0.92 -4.69 -4.62
CA HIS A 36 -1.61 -5.96 -4.44
C HIS A 36 -1.38 -6.52 -3.03
N GLU A 37 -0.13 -6.54 -2.57
CA GLU A 37 0.23 -6.93 -1.20
C GLU A 37 -0.49 -6.06 -0.16
N GLN A 38 -0.57 -4.75 -0.39
CA GLN A 38 -1.28 -3.84 0.52
C GLN A 38 -2.79 -4.10 0.53
N ALA A 39 -3.40 -4.37 -0.62
CA ALA A 39 -4.83 -4.66 -0.70
C ALA A 39 -5.18 -5.95 0.05
N TRP A 40 -4.34 -6.97 -0.08
CA TRP A 40 -4.44 -8.20 0.69
C TRP A 40 -4.26 -7.95 2.19
N SER A 41 -3.22 -7.21 2.58
CA SER A 41 -2.93 -6.88 3.98
C SER A 41 -4.08 -6.08 4.63
N LEU A 42 -4.71 -5.15 3.89
CA LEU A 42 -5.88 -4.42 4.38
C LEU A 42 -7.00 -5.38 4.78
N TRP A 43 -7.32 -6.34 3.92
CA TRP A 43 -8.35 -7.32 4.23
C TRP A 43 -7.94 -8.23 5.39
N ASN A 44 -6.81 -8.94 5.25
CA ASN A 44 -6.39 -10.02 6.12
C ASN A 44 -5.94 -9.55 7.50
N ASP A 45 -5.45 -8.30 7.62
CA ASP A 45 -4.91 -7.83 8.89
C ASP A 45 -5.86 -6.87 9.63
N PHE A 46 -6.79 -6.21 8.92
CA PHE A 46 -7.67 -5.21 9.54
C PHE A 46 -9.15 -5.54 9.35
N LEU A 47 -9.61 -5.56 8.10
CA LEU A 47 -11.05 -5.60 7.82
C LEU A 47 -11.70 -6.87 8.38
N GLU A 48 -11.14 -8.04 8.10
CA GLU A 48 -11.69 -9.29 8.60
C GLU A 48 -11.41 -9.51 10.09
N PRO A 49 -10.16 -9.59 10.57
CA PRO A 49 -9.90 -10.01 11.96
C PRO A 49 -10.26 -8.97 13.01
N GLU A 50 -10.16 -7.67 12.71
CA GLU A 50 -10.32 -6.61 13.70
C GLU A 50 -11.69 -5.92 13.61
N PHE A 51 -12.20 -5.68 12.40
CA PHE A 51 -13.54 -5.12 12.21
C PHE A 51 -14.63 -6.19 12.08
N GLY A 52 -14.27 -7.47 11.97
CA GLY A 52 -15.23 -8.58 11.83
C GLY A 52 -15.97 -8.59 10.49
N PHE A 53 -15.35 -8.02 9.45
CA PHE A 53 -15.97 -7.97 8.12
C PHE A 53 -16.06 -9.36 7.52
N GLN A 54 -17.14 -9.60 6.80
CA GLN A 54 -17.44 -10.91 6.23
C GLN A 54 -17.30 -10.86 4.72
N GLU A 55 -16.57 -11.81 4.14
CA GLU A 55 -16.32 -11.90 2.69
C GLU A 55 -17.61 -11.81 1.86
N LYS A 56 -18.74 -12.34 2.35
CA LYS A 56 -20.03 -12.29 1.64
C LYS A 56 -20.53 -10.88 1.31
N PHE A 57 -20.05 -9.86 2.01
CA PHE A 57 -20.38 -8.45 1.75
C PHE A 57 -19.28 -7.71 0.96
N LEU A 58 -18.15 -8.37 0.72
CA LEU A 58 -17.02 -7.80 0.01
C LEU A 58 -17.14 -8.03 -1.50
N GLN A 59 -16.92 -6.97 -2.27
CA GLN A 59 -16.63 -7.03 -3.69
C GLN A 59 -15.23 -6.46 -3.93
N VAL A 60 -14.35 -7.25 -4.53
CA VAL A 60 -12.97 -6.88 -4.85
C VAL A 60 -12.86 -6.54 -6.32
N THR A 61 -12.23 -5.41 -6.64
CA THR A 61 -12.02 -4.99 -8.02
C THR A 61 -10.61 -4.48 -8.26
N PHE A 62 -10.02 -4.81 -9.40
CA PHE A 62 -8.89 -4.07 -9.95
C PHE A 62 -9.42 -2.78 -10.59
N SER A 63 -8.84 -1.63 -10.24
CA SER A 63 -9.31 -0.29 -10.66
C SER A 63 -9.19 -0.04 -12.18
N GLY A 64 -8.52 -0.94 -12.90
CA GLY A 64 -8.14 -0.77 -14.28
C GLY A 64 -6.87 0.07 -14.46
N HIS A 65 -6.20 0.46 -13.37
CA HIS A 65 -4.98 1.27 -13.47
C HIS A 65 -3.92 0.85 -12.46
N ARG A 66 -3.83 1.53 -11.32
CA ARG A 66 -2.69 1.43 -10.39
C ARG A 66 -3.08 0.86 -9.03
N GLY A 67 -4.17 0.12 -8.96
CA GLY A 67 -4.79 -0.12 -7.67
C GLY A 67 -5.95 -1.07 -7.63
N PHE A 68 -6.43 -1.29 -6.43
CA PHE A 68 -7.55 -2.18 -6.11
C PHE A 68 -8.57 -1.43 -5.26
N HIS A 69 -9.85 -1.76 -5.45
CA HIS A 69 -10.91 -1.28 -4.58
C HIS A 69 -11.56 -2.45 -3.84
N LEU A 70 -11.78 -2.26 -2.55
CA LEU A 70 -12.55 -3.15 -1.70
C LEU A 70 -13.88 -2.47 -1.37
N HIS A 71 -14.96 -2.95 -2.00
CA HIS A 71 -16.33 -2.47 -1.79
C HIS A 71 -17.01 -3.34 -0.74
N TYR A 72 -17.24 -2.81 0.45
CA TYR A 72 -17.93 -3.50 1.53
C TYR A 72 -19.38 -3.04 1.66
N ARG A 73 -20.31 -3.95 1.36
CA ARG A 73 -21.75 -3.69 1.16
C ARG A 73 -22.64 -4.32 2.23
N ASP A 74 -22.23 -4.24 3.49
CA ASP A 74 -23.12 -4.62 4.60
C ASP A 74 -24.16 -3.51 4.85
N PRO A 75 -25.47 -3.76 4.68
CA PRO A 75 -26.50 -2.76 4.93
C PRO A 75 -26.48 -2.20 6.36
N ALA A 76 -25.96 -2.97 7.33
CA ALA A 76 -25.81 -2.50 8.71
C ALA A 76 -24.85 -1.30 8.81
N LEU A 77 -23.93 -1.11 7.86
CA LEU A 77 -22.92 -0.06 7.88
C LEU A 77 -23.22 1.13 6.96
N PHE A 78 -24.32 1.10 6.20
CA PHE A 78 -24.67 2.18 5.26
C PHE A 78 -24.87 3.55 5.91
N HIS A 79 -25.18 3.56 7.22
CA HIS A 79 -25.40 4.77 8.00
C HIS A 79 -24.11 5.43 8.52
N LEU A 80 -22.94 4.78 8.36
CA LEU A 80 -21.66 5.34 8.80
C LEU A 80 -21.41 6.66 8.08
N ASP A 81 -21.31 7.74 8.86
CA ASP A 81 -21.01 9.07 8.37
C ASP A 81 -19.50 9.25 8.12
N SER A 82 -19.13 10.41 7.59
CA SER A 82 -17.74 10.73 7.26
C SER A 82 -16.80 10.69 8.48
N GLU A 83 -17.27 11.04 9.68
CA GLU A 83 -16.43 11.05 10.88
C GLU A 83 -16.21 9.63 11.41
N ALA A 84 -17.24 8.79 11.42
CA ALA A 84 -17.09 7.38 11.78
C ALA A 84 -16.13 6.65 10.81
N ARG A 85 -16.22 6.95 9.51
CA ARG A 85 -15.30 6.41 8.49
C ARG A 85 -13.88 6.95 8.66
N ARG A 86 -13.73 8.22 9.07
CA ARG A 86 -12.43 8.82 9.41
C ARG A 86 -11.76 8.05 10.54
N GLU A 87 -12.48 7.77 11.62
CA GLU A 87 -11.94 7.00 12.75
C GLU A 87 -11.46 5.60 12.33
N MET A 88 -12.18 4.92 11.43
CA MET A 88 -11.73 3.65 10.87
C MET A 88 -10.41 3.78 10.08
N VAL A 89 -10.32 4.78 9.21
CA VAL A 89 -9.10 5.06 8.44
C VAL A 89 -7.93 5.41 9.37
N SER A 90 -8.15 6.26 10.36
CA SER A 90 -7.16 6.63 11.37
C SER A 90 -6.68 5.41 12.15
N TYR A 91 -7.59 4.51 12.54
CA TYR A 91 -7.22 3.26 13.19
C TYR A 91 -6.35 2.35 12.31
N ILE A 92 -6.69 2.15 11.04
CA ILE A 92 -5.90 1.32 10.11
C ILE A 92 -4.51 1.92 9.88
N ARG A 93 -4.42 3.26 9.83
CA ARG A 93 -3.14 4.00 9.73
C ARG A 93 -2.36 4.08 11.04
N GLY A 94 -2.95 3.64 12.14
CA GLY A 94 -2.38 3.76 13.48
C GLY A 94 -2.31 5.20 13.99
N GLU A 95 -3.04 6.14 13.40
CA GLU A 95 -3.14 7.51 13.91
C GLU A 95 -3.73 7.48 15.32
N GLY A 96 -3.13 8.23 16.25
CA GLY A 96 -3.57 8.23 17.65
C GLY A 96 -3.27 6.95 18.46
N VAL A 97 -2.64 5.91 17.88
CA VAL A 97 -2.27 4.70 18.62
C VAL A 97 -1.25 4.99 19.72
N ASP A 98 -1.60 4.64 20.96
CA ASP A 98 -0.69 4.67 22.10
C ASP A 98 0.25 3.46 22.08
N VAL A 99 1.36 3.60 21.36
CA VAL A 99 2.41 2.58 21.26
C VAL A 99 2.99 2.21 22.63
N LYS A 100 3.12 3.18 23.54
CA LYS A 100 3.69 2.92 24.87
C LYS A 100 2.75 2.08 25.72
N GLY A 101 1.47 2.42 25.74
CA GLY A 101 0.43 1.63 26.41
C GLY A 101 0.29 0.23 25.80
N GLY A 102 0.35 0.12 24.46
CA GLY A 102 0.37 -1.17 23.78
C GLY A 102 1.54 -2.05 24.22
N LEU A 103 2.76 -1.50 24.22
CA LEU A 103 3.95 -2.25 24.62
C LEU A 103 4.07 -2.50 26.12
N ALA A 104 3.37 -1.76 26.97
CA ALA A 104 3.23 -2.13 28.38
C ALA A 104 2.55 -3.51 28.55
N ARG A 105 1.77 -3.94 27.55
CA ARG A 105 1.14 -5.26 27.46
C ARG A 105 1.88 -6.22 26.50
N TYR A 106 3.15 -5.97 26.19
CA TYR A 106 3.92 -6.78 25.24
C TYR A 106 3.90 -8.28 25.55
N HIS A 107 3.93 -8.65 26.84
CA HIS A 107 3.89 -10.05 27.30
C HIS A 107 2.49 -10.67 27.35
N ASP A 108 1.44 -9.88 27.16
CA ASP A 108 0.08 -10.40 27.06
C ASP A 108 -0.17 -10.95 25.66
N LEU A 109 0.01 -12.27 25.52
CA LEU A 109 -0.20 -12.98 24.26
C LEU A 109 -1.68 -13.04 23.84
N SER A 110 -2.62 -12.70 24.72
CA SER A 110 -4.04 -12.62 24.41
C SER A 110 -4.47 -11.24 23.87
N SER A 111 -3.60 -10.23 23.96
CA SER A 111 -3.87 -8.92 23.39
C SER A 111 -3.98 -9.00 21.85
N GLU A 112 -4.99 -8.32 21.30
CA GLU A 112 -5.28 -8.21 19.86
C GLU A 112 -5.00 -6.79 19.32
N GLY A 113 -5.36 -6.54 18.06
CA GLY A 113 -5.24 -5.24 17.42
C GLY A 113 -3.80 -4.71 17.35
N TRP A 114 -3.67 -3.41 17.55
CA TRP A 114 -2.36 -2.73 17.56
C TRP A 114 -1.35 -3.28 18.57
N THR A 115 -1.79 -3.83 19.70
CA THR A 115 -0.84 -4.40 20.67
C THR A 115 -0.18 -5.66 20.11
N ARG A 116 -0.96 -6.55 19.50
CA ARG A 116 -0.45 -7.71 18.76
C ARG A 116 0.42 -7.28 17.59
N ARG A 117 -0.07 -6.36 16.77
CA ARG A 117 0.63 -5.87 15.57
C ARG A 117 2.02 -5.30 15.88
N LEU A 118 2.13 -4.48 16.93
CA LEU A 118 3.41 -3.93 17.39
C LEU A 118 4.36 -5.03 17.89
N ARG A 119 3.83 -6.04 18.59
CA ARG A 119 4.62 -7.18 19.06
C ARG A 119 5.14 -8.02 17.88
N ASP A 120 4.28 -8.34 16.93
CA ASP A 120 4.62 -9.19 15.79
C ASP A 120 5.62 -8.46 14.85
N GLY A 121 5.48 -7.14 14.68
CA GLY A 121 6.43 -6.29 13.93
C GLY A 121 7.80 -6.08 14.61
N MET A 122 7.93 -6.37 15.90
CA MET A 122 9.16 -6.14 16.69
C MET A 122 10.36 -6.85 16.07
N GLY A 123 10.20 -8.12 15.70
CA GLY A 123 11.27 -8.94 15.15
C GLY A 123 11.77 -8.40 13.81
N GLY A 124 10.84 -8.05 12.92
CA GLY A 124 11.15 -7.48 11.60
C GLY A 124 11.90 -6.15 11.71
N MET A 125 11.42 -5.24 12.57
CA MET A 125 12.08 -3.95 12.79
C MET A 125 13.51 -4.11 13.34
N ILE A 126 13.73 -5.05 14.26
CA ILE A 126 15.08 -5.36 14.75
C ILE A 126 15.98 -5.84 13.62
N THR A 127 15.49 -6.76 12.78
CA THR A 127 16.26 -7.28 11.63
C THR A 127 16.62 -6.16 10.64
N LYS A 128 15.68 -5.28 10.30
CA LYS A 128 15.93 -4.11 9.44
C LYS A 128 17.02 -3.19 10.01
N LEU A 129 16.93 -2.88 11.30
CA LEU A 129 17.94 -2.07 11.98
C LEU A 129 19.31 -2.77 12.05
N GLN A 130 19.35 -4.08 12.22
CA GLN A 130 20.59 -4.85 12.18
C GLN A 130 21.24 -4.79 10.79
N SER A 131 20.46 -4.98 9.72
CA SER A 131 20.91 -4.86 8.32
C SER A 131 21.48 -3.47 8.01
N ILE A 132 20.85 -2.40 8.53
CA ILE A 132 21.38 -1.03 8.44
C ILE A 132 22.72 -0.88 9.16
N ALA A 133 22.87 -1.50 10.34
CA ALA A 133 24.10 -1.42 11.12
C ALA A 133 25.26 -2.19 10.49
N THR A 134 24.99 -3.35 9.90
CA THR A 134 25.99 -4.20 9.21
C THR A 134 26.29 -3.74 7.79
N LYS A 135 25.44 -2.86 7.23
CA LYS A 135 25.52 -2.36 5.86
C LYS A 135 25.41 -3.48 4.83
N ASP A 136 24.46 -4.39 5.06
CA ASP A 136 24.17 -5.47 4.11
C ASP A 136 23.67 -4.90 2.77
N ASP A 137 23.67 -5.72 1.73
CA ASP A 137 23.17 -5.32 0.41
C ASP A 137 21.72 -4.79 0.52
N GLY A 138 21.50 -3.59 -0.02
CA GLY A 138 20.19 -2.92 0.03
C GLY A 138 19.93 -2.05 1.26
N TYR A 139 20.84 -1.98 2.25
CA TYR A 139 20.63 -1.21 3.48
C TYR A 139 20.28 0.28 3.24
N THR A 140 20.86 0.89 2.19
CA THR A 140 20.60 2.29 1.83
C THR A 140 19.13 2.50 1.43
N ARG A 141 18.54 1.53 0.72
CA ARG A 141 17.12 1.55 0.34
C ARG A 141 16.24 1.41 1.58
N GLU A 142 16.57 0.48 2.47
CA GLU A 142 15.87 0.27 3.75
C GLU A 142 15.89 1.53 4.63
N LEU A 143 17.09 2.12 4.82
CA LEU A 143 17.26 3.36 5.60
C LEU A 143 16.47 4.53 4.99
N LYS A 144 16.45 4.63 3.65
CA LYS A 144 15.67 5.66 2.95
C LYS A 144 14.17 5.43 3.16
N SER A 145 13.70 4.19 3.02
CA SER A 145 12.29 3.81 3.22
C SER A 145 11.82 4.14 4.64
N LEU A 146 12.56 3.72 5.68
CA LEU A 146 12.21 4.01 7.08
C LEU A 146 12.18 5.52 7.36
N HIS A 147 13.12 6.28 6.81
CA HIS A 147 13.15 7.73 6.98
C HIS A 147 12.01 8.45 6.25
N GLU A 148 11.64 7.99 5.06
CA GLU A 148 10.48 8.51 4.32
C GLU A 148 9.18 8.21 5.07
N GLY A 149 9.02 6.99 5.60
CA GLY A 149 7.89 6.64 6.45
C GLY A 149 7.76 7.56 7.68
N LEU A 150 8.86 7.81 8.39
CA LEU A 150 8.87 8.73 9.53
C LEU A 150 8.50 10.16 9.16
N LYS A 151 8.91 10.64 7.98
CA LYS A 151 8.55 11.97 7.48
C LYS A 151 7.05 12.05 7.19
N SER A 152 6.52 11.08 6.46
CA SER A 152 5.10 11.02 6.13
C SER A 152 4.23 10.95 7.39
N GLN A 153 4.60 10.09 8.35
CA GLN A 153 3.91 10.02 9.64
C GLN A 153 3.97 11.35 10.41
N SER A 154 5.14 11.98 10.49
CA SER A 154 5.32 13.27 11.16
C SER A 154 4.46 14.37 10.55
N GLN A 155 4.37 14.42 9.21
CA GLN A 155 3.54 15.41 8.51
C GLN A 155 2.05 15.22 8.83
N ARG A 156 1.56 13.98 8.82
CA ARG A 156 0.17 13.65 9.14
C ARG A 156 -0.21 13.99 10.57
N GLU A 157 0.66 13.69 11.53
CA GLU A 157 0.44 14.05 12.93
C GLU A 157 0.68 15.54 13.24
N GLY A 158 0.92 16.38 12.22
CA GLY A 158 1.13 17.82 12.38
C GLY A 158 2.44 18.20 13.10
N ARG A 159 3.41 17.27 13.19
CA ARG A 159 4.69 17.51 13.86
C ARG A 159 5.64 18.27 12.92
N LYS A 160 6.23 19.36 13.44
CA LYS A 160 7.12 20.27 12.67
C LYS A 160 8.48 19.67 12.30
N SER A 161 8.91 18.59 12.96
CA SER A 161 10.19 17.93 12.68
C SER A 161 10.16 16.46 13.10
N THR A 162 10.94 15.65 12.38
CA THR A 162 11.21 14.25 12.70
C THR A 162 12.72 13.99 12.76
N LYS A 163 13.12 12.82 13.24
CA LYS A 163 14.53 12.42 13.30
C LYS A 163 15.05 12.06 11.91
N GLY A 164 16.28 12.45 11.62
CA GLY A 164 16.94 12.17 10.35
C GLY A 164 17.56 10.77 10.28
N GLN A 165 18.05 10.39 9.09
CA GLN A 165 18.74 9.12 8.85
C GLN A 165 19.86 8.83 9.85
N GLY A 166 20.68 9.82 10.20
CA GLY A 166 21.76 9.63 11.19
C GLY A 166 21.28 9.19 12.58
N SER A 167 20.05 9.55 12.99
CA SER A 167 19.46 9.03 14.23
C SER A 167 19.00 7.58 14.09
N ILE A 168 18.54 7.18 12.90
CA ILE A 168 18.18 5.79 12.59
C ILE A 168 19.46 4.94 12.60
N GLU A 169 20.55 5.41 12.00
CA GLU A 169 21.86 4.73 12.04
C GLU A 169 22.42 4.60 13.47
N GLN A 170 22.26 5.63 14.31
CA GLN A 170 22.62 5.54 15.73
C GLN A 170 21.80 4.49 16.46
N LEU A 171 20.48 4.46 16.25
CA LEU A 171 19.61 3.43 16.80
C LEU A 171 19.98 2.03 16.28
N ALA A 172 20.26 1.88 15.00
CA ALA A 172 20.73 0.64 14.38
C ALA A 172 22.00 0.13 15.07
N SER A 173 22.97 1.01 15.33
CA SER A 173 24.20 0.63 16.06
C SER A 173 23.94 0.12 17.49
N ILE A 174 22.94 0.69 18.18
CA ILE A 174 22.51 0.26 19.52
C ILE A 174 21.86 -1.13 19.46
N VAL A 175 20.97 -1.34 18.48
CA VAL A 175 20.21 -2.59 18.32
C VAL A 175 21.10 -3.72 17.80
N ASN A 176 22.20 -3.43 17.10
CA ASN A 176 23.13 -4.44 16.60
C ASN A 176 23.81 -5.27 17.70
N HIS A 177 23.88 -4.76 18.93
CA HIS A 177 24.45 -5.50 20.06
C HIS A 177 23.55 -6.70 20.43
N PRO A 178 24.06 -7.96 20.40
CA PRO A 178 23.23 -9.17 20.59
C PRO A 178 22.39 -9.17 21.87
N ASP A 179 22.99 -8.77 23.00
CA ASP A 179 22.26 -8.69 24.28
C ASP A 179 21.17 -7.62 24.30
N ARG A 180 21.39 -6.48 23.63
CA ARG A 180 20.38 -5.41 23.55
C ARG A 180 19.23 -5.86 22.65
N ALA A 181 19.53 -6.48 21.51
CA ALA A 181 18.52 -7.07 20.62
C ALA A 181 17.70 -8.16 21.33
N ARG A 182 18.35 -9.05 22.09
CA ARG A 182 17.66 -10.08 22.88
C ARG A 182 16.72 -9.45 23.91
N ARG A 183 17.21 -8.52 24.72
CA ARG A 183 16.40 -7.82 25.74
C ARG A 183 15.23 -7.06 25.12
N LEU A 184 15.43 -6.47 23.95
CA LEU A 184 14.36 -5.78 23.22
C LEU A 184 13.27 -6.76 22.74
N ARG A 185 13.66 -7.94 22.22
CA ARG A 185 12.72 -9.03 21.87
C ARG A 185 11.98 -9.57 23.09
N GLU A 186 12.59 -9.50 24.27
CA GLU A 186 11.97 -9.81 25.56
C GLU A 186 11.12 -8.66 26.13
N GLY A 187 10.85 -7.59 25.37
CA GLY A 187 9.99 -6.48 25.81
C GLY A 187 10.67 -5.45 26.71
N ASN A 188 12.00 -5.52 26.89
CA ASN A 188 12.73 -4.54 27.68
C ASN A 188 13.18 -3.34 26.81
N PHE A 189 12.28 -2.38 26.64
CA PHE A 189 12.52 -1.17 25.83
C PHE A 189 13.49 -0.16 26.45
N GLY A 190 13.82 -0.30 27.74
CA GLY A 190 14.74 0.60 28.44
C GLY A 190 16.17 0.57 27.90
N VAL A 191 16.54 -0.51 27.19
CA VAL A 191 17.87 -0.66 26.54
C VAL A 191 18.12 0.35 25.42
N LEU A 192 17.08 1.02 24.94
CA LEU A 192 17.16 2.02 23.88
C LEU A 192 17.41 3.44 24.40
N GLU A 193 17.34 3.64 25.72
CA GLU A 193 17.57 4.92 26.38
C GLU A 193 16.81 6.07 25.69
N LYS A 194 17.52 7.14 25.28
CA LYS A 194 16.96 8.32 24.59
C LYS A 194 16.44 8.02 23.16
N HIS A 195 16.64 6.83 22.62
CA HIS A 195 16.17 6.42 21.29
C HIS A 195 14.89 5.59 21.32
N GLN A 196 14.33 5.33 22.52
CA GLN A 196 13.10 4.57 22.66
C GLN A 196 11.97 5.16 21.80
N SER A 197 11.71 6.48 21.87
CA SER A 197 10.63 7.10 21.07
C SER A 197 10.83 6.94 19.57
N LEU A 198 12.07 7.03 19.08
CA LEU A 198 12.38 6.85 17.66
C LEU A 198 12.10 5.40 17.23
N PHE A 199 12.51 4.43 18.04
CA PHE A 199 12.21 3.03 17.76
C PHE A 199 10.70 2.76 17.74
N LEU A 200 9.94 3.37 18.66
CA LEU A 200 8.48 3.24 18.69
C LEU A 200 7.81 3.87 17.47
N ASP A 201 8.25 5.05 17.06
CA ASP A 201 7.74 5.72 15.85
C ASP A 201 8.06 4.89 14.60
N LEU A 202 9.27 4.31 14.51
CA LEU A 202 9.66 3.40 13.42
C LEU A 202 8.80 2.14 13.39
N LEU A 203 8.64 1.48 14.54
CA LEU A 203 7.84 0.28 14.67
C LEU A 203 6.40 0.54 14.25
N LYS A 204 5.79 1.61 14.78
CA LYS A 204 4.44 2.04 14.41
C LYS A 204 4.33 2.28 12.91
N THR A 205 5.26 3.05 12.34
CA THR A 205 5.28 3.38 10.92
C THR A 205 5.33 2.13 10.05
N ASP A 206 6.25 1.21 10.36
CA ASP A 206 6.45 -0.03 9.60
C ASP A 206 5.23 -0.96 9.66
N THR A 207 4.56 -1.01 10.81
CA THR A 207 3.31 -1.77 10.97
C THR A 207 2.07 -1.11 10.36
N SER A 208 2.12 0.20 10.07
CA SER A 208 1.01 0.98 9.52
C SER A 208 1.01 1.08 7.99
N VAL A 209 1.97 0.44 7.31
CA VAL A 209 2.27 0.64 5.88
C VAL A 209 1.07 0.35 4.96
N VAL A 210 0.14 -0.51 5.38
CA VAL A 210 -1.06 -0.90 4.61
C VAL A 210 -1.86 0.28 4.06
N LEU A 211 -1.99 1.39 4.82
CA LEU A 211 -2.54 2.67 4.34
C LEU A 211 -1.60 3.86 4.63
N GLY A 212 -0.43 3.55 5.20
CA GLY A 212 0.57 4.49 5.70
C GLY A 212 1.30 5.24 4.59
N SER A 213 1.14 4.85 3.33
CA SER A 213 1.92 5.43 2.25
C SER A 213 1.13 5.72 0.97
N ALA A 214 0.13 4.91 0.62
CA ALA A 214 -0.91 5.26 -0.38
C ALA A 214 -1.82 6.45 0.04
N GLY A 215 -1.47 7.13 1.14
CA GLY A 215 -2.40 7.63 2.15
C GLY A 215 -2.70 9.14 2.15
N GLU A 216 -3.05 9.72 1.01
CA GLU A 216 -3.89 10.94 1.02
C GLU A 216 -5.16 10.73 0.19
N THR A 217 -5.04 10.10 -0.98
CA THR A 217 -6.18 9.80 -1.87
C THR A 217 -7.16 8.79 -1.28
N ASP A 218 -6.68 7.74 -0.62
CA ASP A 218 -7.51 6.64 -0.11
C ASP A 218 -8.40 7.04 1.09
N GLU A 219 -7.90 7.94 1.95
CA GLU A 219 -8.69 8.47 3.08
C GLU A 219 -9.90 9.25 2.58
N VAL A 220 -9.69 10.15 1.62
CA VAL A 220 -10.78 10.97 1.08
C VAL A 220 -11.84 10.09 0.42
N VAL A 221 -11.44 8.99 -0.22
CA VAL A 221 -12.37 8.03 -0.82
C VAL A 221 -13.19 7.33 0.24
N THR A 222 -12.54 6.81 1.28
CA THR A 222 -13.23 6.07 2.34
C THR A 222 -14.19 6.98 3.12
N ILE A 223 -13.76 8.21 3.43
CA ILE A 223 -14.54 9.19 4.21
C ILE A 223 -15.73 9.77 3.43
N ASP A 224 -15.62 9.88 2.11
CA ASP A 224 -16.66 10.49 1.27
C ASP A 224 -17.87 9.56 1.08
N VAL A 225 -18.93 9.83 1.83
CA VAL A 225 -20.21 9.11 1.76
C VAL A 225 -21.02 9.36 0.47
N ARG A 226 -20.46 10.13 -0.48
CA ARG A 226 -21.11 10.49 -1.75
C ARG A 226 -20.22 10.22 -2.95
N ARG A 227 -19.17 9.39 -2.76
CA ARG A 227 -18.19 9.08 -3.79
C ARG A 227 -18.83 8.42 -5.01
N GLN A 228 -18.43 8.86 -6.20
CA GLN A 228 -18.72 8.12 -7.43
C GLN A 228 -17.67 7.03 -7.63
N ILE A 229 -18.15 5.83 -7.89
CA ILE A 229 -17.31 4.66 -8.09
C ILE A 229 -17.29 4.30 -9.56
N ARG A 230 -16.12 3.88 -10.05
CA ARG A 230 -15.98 3.34 -11.39
C ARG A 230 -16.78 2.04 -11.52
N TRP A 231 -17.58 1.93 -12.57
CA TRP A 231 -18.38 0.72 -12.80
C TRP A 231 -17.47 -0.49 -13.06
N PRO A 232 -17.66 -1.63 -12.38
CA PRO A 232 -16.98 -2.89 -12.71
C PRO A 232 -17.18 -3.23 -14.19
N THR A 233 -16.19 -3.83 -14.85
CA THR A 233 -16.17 -4.14 -16.29
C THR A 233 -16.05 -2.96 -17.24
N SER A 234 -15.95 -1.72 -16.75
CA SER A 234 -15.64 -0.54 -17.59
C SER A 234 -14.16 -0.50 -18.04
N LEU A 235 -13.81 0.41 -18.95
CA LEU A 235 -12.42 0.69 -19.32
C LEU A 235 -11.90 1.89 -18.54
N HIS A 236 -10.66 1.80 -18.07
CA HIS A 236 -9.99 2.90 -17.40
C HIS A 236 -9.35 3.86 -18.41
N GLY A 237 -9.76 5.13 -18.40
CA GLY A 237 -9.37 6.11 -19.42
C GLY A 237 -7.89 6.49 -19.48
N LYS A 238 -7.07 6.16 -18.46
CA LYS A 238 -5.62 6.43 -18.46
C LYS A 238 -4.74 5.24 -18.86
N SER A 239 -5.34 4.08 -19.11
CA SER A 239 -4.61 2.83 -19.35
C SER A 239 -5.26 1.94 -20.40
N GLY A 240 -6.55 2.13 -20.70
CA GLY A 240 -7.30 1.26 -21.60
C GLY A 240 -7.54 -0.14 -21.03
N MET A 241 -7.11 -0.40 -19.79
CA MET A 241 -7.32 -1.70 -19.13
C MET A 241 -8.72 -1.78 -18.53
N ARG A 242 -9.23 -3.00 -18.45
CA ARG A 242 -10.54 -3.32 -17.91
C ARG A 242 -10.53 -3.29 -16.38
N VAL A 243 -11.52 -2.61 -15.80
CA VAL A 243 -11.88 -2.75 -14.40
C VAL A 243 -12.43 -4.15 -14.19
N SER A 244 -11.76 -4.97 -13.40
CA SER A 244 -12.09 -6.39 -13.33
C SER A 244 -12.46 -6.78 -11.90
N GLU A 245 -13.58 -7.47 -11.75
CA GLU A 245 -14.00 -8.08 -10.50
C GLU A 245 -13.44 -9.51 -10.41
N PHE A 246 -13.00 -9.91 -9.22
CA PHE A 246 -12.48 -11.25 -8.95
C PHE A 246 -12.73 -11.63 -7.47
N PRO A 247 -12.78 -12.93 -7.14
CA PRO A 247 -13.03 -13.37 -5.77
C PRO A 247 -11.86 -13.04 -4.83
N LEU A 248 -12.15 -12.85 -3.54
CA LEU A 248 -11.16 -12.52 -2.51
C LEU A 248 -9.99 -13.52 -2.48
N SER A 249 -10.24 -14.81 -2.72
CA SER A 249 -9.20 -15.84 -2.74
C SER A 249 -8.09 -15.60 -3.78
N ARG A 250 -8.31 -14.70 -4.75
CA ARG A 250 -7.31 -14.31 -5.75
C ARG A 250 -6.64 -12.97 -5.45
N LEU A 251 -7.04 -12.29 -4.37
CA LEU A 251 -6.37 -11.09 -3.87
C LEU A 251 -5.07 -11.43 -3.14
N ASP A 252 -4.97 -12.64 -2.59
CA ASP A 252 -3.75 -13.16 -1.95
C ASP A 252 -2.63 -13.35 -3.00
N PRO A 253 -1.55 -12.55 -2.97
CA PRO A 253 -0.45 -12.67 -3.92
C PRO A 253 0.29 -14.01 -3.80
N ASP A 254 0.31 -14.61 -2.60
CA ASP A 254 0.97 -15.89 -2.32
C ASP A 254 0.03 -17.09 -2.53
N GLY A 255 -1.21 -16.83 -2.95
CA GLY A 255 -2.22 -17.84 -3.22
C GLY A 255 -1.88 -18.73 -4.41
N SER A 256 -2.65 -19.80 -4.60
CA SER A 256 -2.42 -20.74 -5.72
C SER A 256 -2.77 -20.18 -7.10
N ASN A 257 -3.56 -19.09 -7.17
CA ASN A 257 -4.02 -18.48 -8.41
C ASN A 257 -4.33 -16.97 -8.21
N PRO A 258 -3.31 -16.15 -7.90
CA PRO A 258 -3.50 -14.71 -7.72
C PRO A 258 -4.07 -14.06 -8.98
N TYR A 259 -4.80 -12.96 -8.81
CA TYR A 259 -5.25 -12.14 -9.92
C TYR A 259 -4.04 -11.44 -10.56
N SER A 260 -3.91 -11.53 -11.89
CA SER A 260 -2.83 -10.88 -12.63
C SER A 260 -3.38 -9.78 -13.52
N PRO A 261 -3.33 -8.49 -13.11
CA PRO A 261 -3.82 -7.39 -13.93
C PRO A 261 -3.16 -7.32 -15.31
N LEU A 262 -1.86 -7.64 -15.37
CA LEU A 262 -1.04 -7.58 -16.58
C LEU A 262 -1.42 -8.65 -17.62
N ASN A 263 -2.10 -9.72 -17.21
CA ASN A 263 -2.61 -10.78 -18.08
C ASN A 263 -4.12 -10.65 -18.32
N GLU A 264 -4.89 -10.31 -17.28
CA GLU A 264 -6.35 -10.46 -17.28
C GLU A 264 -7.12 -9.17 -17.54
N ALA A 265 -6.49 -8.00 -17.38
CA ALA A 265 -7.14 -6.71 -17.57
C ALA A 265 -6.93 -6.11 -18.97
N LEU A 266 -6.24 -6.83 -19.88
CA LEU A 266 -6.10 -6.41 -21.28
C LEU A 266 -7.45 -6.55 -21.98
N ALA A 267 -8.03 -5.42 -22.40
CA ALA A 267 -9.36 -5.38 -23.00
C ALA A 267 -9.36 -5.40 -24.53
N LEU A 268 -8.29 -4.89 -25.14
CA LEU A 268 -8.12 -4.77 -26.59
C LEU A 268 -7.35 -5.97 -27.15
N SER A 269 -7.26 -6.05 -28.48
CA SER A 269 -6.61 -7.17 -29.16
C SER A 269 -5.14 -7.31 -28.74
N THR A 270 -4.71 -8.55 -28.59
CA THR A 270 -3.29 -8.93 -28.46
C THR A 270 -2.73 -9.54 -29.74
N GLN A 271 -3.52 -9.59 -30.82
CA GLN A 271 -3.16 -10.22 -32.09
C GLN A 271 -2.53 -9.24 -33.08
N ASP A 272 -3.08 -8.03 -33.17
CA ASP A 272 -2.61 -7.01 -34.11
C ASP A 272 -1.47 -6.20 -33.50
N LEU A 273 -0.41 -6.00 -34.28
CA LEU A 273 0.76 -5.23 -33.88
C LEU A 273 0.67 -3.79 -34.41
N LEU A 274 1.04 -2.85 -33.55
CA LEU A 274 1.22 -1.44 -33.84
C LEU A 274 2.67 -1.06 -33.57
N ARG A 275 3.22 -0.20 -34.42
CA ARG A 275 4.53 0.40 -34.20
C ARG A 275 4.39 1.63 -33.32
N VAL A 276 5.16 1.69 -32.25
CA VAL A 276 5.17 2.82 -31.30
C VAL A 276 6.58 3.36 -31.13
N GLU A 277 6.67 4.63 -30.75
CA GLU A 277 7.91 5.31 -30.34
C GLU A 277 7.76 5.80 -28.90
N MET A 278 8.70 5.42 -28.04
CA MET A 278 8.74 5.92 -26.66
C MET A 278 9.08 7.40 -26.61
N ILE A 279 8.42 8.12 -25.72
CA ILE A 279 8.63 9.56 -25.50
C ILE A 279 9.07 9.89 -24.07
N VAL A 280 9.40 8.86 -23.28
CA VAL A 280 9.78 8.97 -21.87
C VAL A 280 10.91 8.00 -21.56
N ASP A 281 11.75 8.37 -20.59
CA ASP A 281 12.83 7.52 -20.07
C ASP A 281 12.38 6.75 -18.82
N ASP A 282 13.17 5.73 -18.48
CA ASP A 282 13.06 4.92 -17.26
C ASP A 282 11.66 4.31 -17.04
N SER A 283 10.93 3.99 -18.12
CA SER A 283 9.62 3.36 -18.04
C SER A 283 9.70 1.86 -18.26
N ILE A 284 9.20 1.11 -17.28
CA ILE A 284 9.02 -0.34 -17.30
C ILE A 284 7.52 -0.61 -17.41
N SER A 285 7.14 -1.29 -18.48
CA SER A 285 5.77 -1.78 -18.69
C SER A 285 5.80 -3.28 -18.96
N GLN A 286 4.69 -3.96 -18.69
CA GLN A 286 4.57 -5.39 -18.94
C GLN A 286 3.17 -5.70 -19.45
N PHE A 287 3.09 -6.59 -20.43
CA PHE A 287 1.82 -7.09 -20.96
C PHE A 287 1.94 -8.60 -21.16
N GLY A 288 1.10 -9.35 -20.46
CA GLY A 288 1.31 -10.78 -20.26
C GLY A 288 2.68 -11.07 -19.65
N ASP A 289 3.44 -11.96 -20.28
CA ASP A 289 4.78 -12.36 -19.85
C ASP A 289 5.90 -11.48 -20.42
N THR A 290 5.57 -10.48 -21.26
CA THR A 290 6.58 -9.67 -21.95
C THR A 290 6.81 -8.34 -21.24
N VAL A 291 8.05 -8.12 -20.80
CA VAL A 291 8.50 -6.88 -20.18
C VAL A 291 9.13 -5.96 -21.24
N TYR A 292 8.73 -4.70 -21.20
CA TYR A 292 9.23 -3.63 -22.06
C TYR A 292 9.92 -2.58 -21.17
N ASP A 293 11.23 -2.65 -21.12
CA ASP A 293 12.13 -1.64 -20.58
C ASP A 293 12.75 -0.89 -21.77
N LYS A 294 12.29 0.33 -22.01
CA LYS A 294 12.57 1.11 -23.22
C LYS A 294 12.87 2.56 -22.86
N GLN A 295 13.71 3.19 -23.67
CA GLN A 295 14.12 4.59 -23.50
C GLN A 295 13.49 5.49 -24.54
N THR A 296 13.51 6.80 -24.30
CA THR A 296 12.99 7.80 -25.24
C THR A 296 13.62 7.63 -26.62
N GLY A 297 12.79 7.60 -27.66
CA GLY A 297 13.21 7.43 -29.06
C GLY A 297 13.24 5.98 -29.52
N ASP A 298 13.16 4.99 -28.62
CA ASP A 298 13.04 3.59 -29.02
C ASP A 298 11.76 3.35 -29.81
N GLN A 299 11.89 2.68 -30.96
CA GLN A 299 10.77 2.23 -31.77
C GLN A 299 10.67 0.71 -31.77
N PHE A 300 9.46 0.21 -31.55
CA PHE A 300 9.21 -1.23 -31.52
C PHE A 300 7.75 -1.54 -31.87
N GLU A 301 7.47 -2.80 -32.16
CA GLU A 301 6.12 -3.31 -32.37
C GLU A 301 5.57 -3.90 -31.08
N ILE A 302 4.31 -3.59 -30.78
CA ILE A 302 3.58 -4.08 -29.63
C ILE A 302 2.12 -4.27 -30.01
N HIS A 303 1.43 -5.17 -29.35
CA HIS A 303 0.01 -5.41 -29.63
C HIS A 303 -0.88 -4.20 -29.29
N GLU A 304 -2.07 -4.14 -29.89
CA GLU A 304 -3.04 -3.03 -29.75
C GLU A 304 -3.30 -2.62 -28.30
N ALA A 305 -3.53 -3.59 -27.39
CA ALA A 305 -3.75 -3.30 -25.98
C ALA A 305 -2.54 -2.61 -25.31
N GLY A 306 -1.31 -3.03 -25.62
CA GLY A 306 -0.09 -2.46 -25.07
C GLY A 306 0.21 -1.09 -25.65
N ALA A 307 0.04 -0.92 -26.97
CA ALA A 307 0.14 0.38 -27.62
C ALA A 307 -0.85 1.39 -27.01
N THR A 308 -2.10 0.99 -26.81
CA THR A 308 -3.14 1.83 -26.23
C THR A 308 -2.78 2.23 -24.80
N PHE A 309 -2.31 1.29 -23.99
CA PHE A 309 -1.84 1.58 -22.64
C PHE A 309 -0.72 2.63 -22.65
N LEU A 310 0.34 2.40 -23.44
CA LEU A 310 1.49 3.30 -23.50
C LEU A 310 1.10 4.70 -23.99
N VAL A 311 0.19 4.79 -24.95
CA VAL A 311 -0.32 6.07 -25.45
C VAL A 311 -1.16 6.79 -24.40
N LEU A 312 -2.10 6.10 -23.73
CA LEU A 312 -2.96 6.71 -22.71
C LEU A 312 -2.20 7.12 -21.45
N LYS A 313 -1.13 6.39 -21.10
CA LYS A 313 -0.18 6.78 -20.06
C LYS A 313 0.70 7.98 -20.47
N GLY A 314 0.73 8.33 -21.75
CA GLY A 314 1.62 9.37 -22.29
C GLY A 314 3.09 8.94 -22.35
N TRP A 315 3.35 7.65 -22.50
CA TRP A 315 4.70 7.07 -22.54
C TRP A 315 5.19 6.81 -23.96
N ALA A 316 4.26 6.61 -24.91
CA ALA A 316 4.59 6.40 -26.31
C ALA A 316 3.59 7.12 -27.23
N LYS A 317 3.97 7.24 -28.51
CA LYS A 317 3.09 7.65 -29.61
C LYS A 317 3.09 6.58 -30.69
N VAL A 318 1.97 6.41 -31.39
CA VAL A 318 1.91 5.52 -32.56
C VAL A 318 2.71 6.13 -33.71
N VAL A 319 3.50 5.31 -34.39
CA VAL A 319 4.26 5.70 -35.59
C VAL A 319 3.55 5.09 -36.80
N SER A 320 3.16 5.94 -37.73
CA SER A 320 2.61 5.54 -39.04
C SER A 320 3.69 5.03 -39.97
#